data_AF-A0A7C0YHC9-F1
#
_entry.id   AF-A0A7C0YHC9-F1
#
_cell.length_a   1.000
_cell.length_b   1.000
_cell.length_c   1.000
_cell.angle_alpha   90.00
_cell.angle_beta   90.00
_cell.angle_gamma   90.00
#
_symmetry.space_group_name_H-M   'P 1'
#
loop_
_entity.id
_entity.type
_entity.pdbx_description
1 polymer ?
#
loop_
_entity_poly.entity_id
_entity_poly.type
_entity_poly.pdbx_seq_one_letter_code
_entity_poly.pdbx_strand_id
1 'polypeptide(L)'
;MIVDPGAKVVIGGALRAVMEDTSKFDKTFLKILEQLDGQYIDVIDFHWGGDAQGNYRAYKGVYDHLRVVLDKNGFSKNMSVWITEMSTYSGDPLKKSFMPNDPAYQTEQMQAGDMIKRYVYGTSIGVEKIFWAWGMIEGFKNDDTYFDHTGFIYDGKFSHDEGRNVKKLAYYAYKLMTAMLEGSDWKNVRTMINGKDNIYLFEFTNKGSGEKVYVVWWDYFDE
;
A
#
# COMPACT_ATOMS: atom_id res chain seq x y z
N MET A 1 32.40 -11.41 10.59
CA MET A 1 31.08 -11.06 10.06
C MET A 1 31.29 -10.71 8.60
N ILE A 2 30.73 -11.47 7.66
CA ILE A 2 30.83 -11.17 6.23
C ILE A 2 29.59 -10.36 5.87
N VAL A 3 29.81 -9.15 5.35
CA VAL A 3 28.73 -8.28 4.83
C VAL A 3 28.50 -8.66 3.36
N ASP A 4 27.24 -8.77 2.94
CA ASP A 4 26.86 -9.02 1.55
C ASP A 4 26.73 -7.69 0.78
N PRO A 5 27.64 -7.36 -0.15
CA PRO A 5 27.56 -6.13 -0.93
C PRO A 5 26.40 -6.11 -1.94
N GLY A 6 25.74 -7.25 -2.19
CA GLY A 6 24.55 -7.34 -3.04
C GLY A 6 23.24 -7.05 -2.29
N ALA A 7 23.27 -7.00 -0.96
CA ALA A 7 22.08 -6.71 -0.16
C ALA A 7 21.63 -5.25 -0.35
N LYS A 8 20.31 -5.05 -0.41
CA LYS A 8 19.69 -3.72 -0.53
C LYS A 8 19.52 -3.09 0.86
N VAL A 9 20.00 -1.87 1.03
CA VAL A 9 19.80 -1.09 2.25
C VAL A 9 18.52 -0.27 2.13
N VAL A 10 17.54 -0.57 2.98
CA VAL A 10 16.25 0.14 3.05
C VAL A 10 16.27 1.06 4.26
N ILE A 11 15.97 2.35 4.06
CA ILE A 11 15.78 3.27 5.20
C ILE A 11 14.49 2.90 5.95
N GLY A 12 14.46 3.12 7.26
CA GLY A 12 13.25 2.91 8.04
C GLY A 12 12.08 3.72 7.49
N GLY A 13 10.97 3.05 7.20
CA GLY A 13 9.78 3.66 6.62
C GLY A 13 9.18 4.74 7.48
N ALA A 14 8.70 5.79 6.82
CA ALA A 14 8.01 6.89 7.49
C ALA A 14 6.51 6.61 7.61
N LEU A 15 5.97 6.88 8.80
CA LEU A 15 4.55 6.73 9.10
C LEU A 15 3.70 7.61 8.17
N ARG A 16 2.52 7.11 7.76
CA ARG A 16 1.54 7.89 6.98
C ARG A 16 1.33 9.30 7.55
N ALA A 17 1.15 9.43 8.86
CA ALA A 17 0.90 10.71 9.52
C ALA A 17 2.04 11.74 9.37
N VAL A 18 3.26 11.28 9.08
CA VAL A 18 4.41 12.13 8.75
C VAL A 18 4.47 12.42 7.26
N MET A 19 4.16 11.41 6.43
CA MET A 19 4.32 11.45 4.98
C MET A 19 3.21 12.23 4.25
N GLU A 20 1.98 12.14 4.74
CA GLU A 20 0.80 12.80 4.16
C GLU A 20 0.80 14.32 4.42
N ASP A 21 1.48 14.77 5.49
CA ASP A 21 1.67 16.17 5.81
C ASP A 21 3.10 16.59 5.45
N THR A 22 3.25 17.24 4.29
CA THR A 22 4.57 17.67 3.79
C THR A 22 5.32 18.55 4.79
N SER A 23 4.61 19.33 5.62
CA SER A 23 5.26 20.15 6.65
C SER A 23 5.87 19.33 7.78
N LYS A 24 5.28 18.17 8.11
CA LYS A 24 5.84 17.22 9.07
C LYS A 24 6.96 16.42 8.44
N PHE A 25 6.77 15.94 7.22
CA PHE A 25 7.80 15.29 6.44
C PHE A 25 9.09 16.12 6.38
N ASP A 26 8.97 17.39 6.02
CA ASP A 26 10.11 18.30 5.87
C ASP A 26 10.82 18.56 7.21
N LYS A 27 10.07 18.54 8.33
CA LYS A 27 10.65 18.75 9.67
C LYS A 27 11.42 17.55 10.20
N THR A 28 11.06 16.33 9.79
CA THR A 28 11.61 15.09 10.33
C THR A 28 12.42 14.31 9.30
N PHE A 29 11.78 13.85 8.23
CA PHE A 29 12.36 12.87 7.31
C PHE A 29 13.28 13.51 6.28
N LEU A 30 12.94 14.71 5.78
CA LEU A 30 13.79 15.46 4.86
C LEU A 30 15.19 15.71 5.43
N LYS A 31 15.30 16.07 6.71
CA LYS A 31 16.61 16.31 7.36
C LYS A 31 17.51 15.07 7.37
N ILE A 32 16.92 13.88 7.42
CA ILE A 32 17.66 12.63 7.33
C ILE A 32 18.17 12.47 5.89
N LEU A 33 17.31 12.70 4.89
CA LEU A 33 17.69 12.62 3.48
C LEU A 33 18.77 13.64 3.10
N GLU A 34 18.72 14.86 3.65
CA GLU A 34 19.75 15.90 3.50
C GLU A 34 21.11 15.44 4.05
N GLN A 35 21.13 14.76 5.20
CA GLN A 35 22.37 14.25 5.80
C GLN A 35 22.95 13.05 5.05
N LEU A 36 22.09 12.26 4.40
CA LEU A 36 22.52 11.13 3.59
C LEU A 36 23.11 11.56 2.25
N ASP A 37 22.82 12.78 1.76
CA ASP A 37 23.43 13.41 0.58
C ASP A 37 23.52 12.46 -0.63
N GLY A 38 22.41 11.79 -0.93
CA GLY A 38 22.31 10.88 -2.07
C GLY A 38 22.96 9.50 -1.88
N GLN A 39 23.45 9.18 -0.68
CA GLN A 39 24.25 7.98 -0.39
C GLN A 39 23.61 7.03 0.63
N TYR A 40 24.25 5.87 0.82
CA TYR A 40 24.01 4.88 1.88
C TYR A 40 22.70 4.07 1.85
N ILE A 41 21.71 4.46 1.05
CA ILE A 41 20.44 3.73 0.91
C ILE A 41 20.18 3.39 -0.56
N ASP A 42 19.58 2.21 -0.78
CA ASP A 42 19.14 1.75 -2.09
C ASP A 42 17.64 1.96 -2.32
N VAL A 43 16.88 2.04 -1.23
CA VAL A 43 15.42 2.00 -1.22
C VAL A 43 14.90 3.00 -0.20
N ILE A 44 13.96 3.85 -0.64
CA ILE A 44 13.12 4.64 0.26
C ILE A 44 11.81 3.89 0.53
N ASP A 45 11.28 4.06 1.72
CA ASP A 45 10.08 3.37 2.19
C ASP A 45 9.12 4.34 2.88
N PHE A 46 7.82 4.10 2.71
CA PHE A 46 6.77 4.79 3.45
C PHE A 46 5.59 3.86 3.72
N HIS A 47 4.87 4.11 4.80
CA HIS A 47 3.76 3.27 5.22
C HIS A 47 2.43 3.88 4.80
N TRP A 48 1.47 3.05 4.39
CA TRP A 48 0.15 3.50 3.99
C TRP A 48 -0.98 2.53 4.39
N GLY A 49 -1.68 2.86 5.47
CA GLY A 49 -2.95 2.24 5.86
C GLY A 49 -4.11 3.22 5.75
N GLY A 50 -5.34 2.73 5.68
CA GLY A 50 -6.53 3.59 5.70
C GLY A 50 -7.82 2.84 5.40
N ASP A 51 -8.90 3.60 5.25
CA ASP A 51 -10.20 3.09 4.82
C ASP A 51 -10.22 2.64 3.34
N ALA A 52 -11.32 1.99 2.96
CA ALA A 52 -11.64 1.53 1.62
C ALA A 52 -12.55 2.52 0.85
N GLN A 53 -12.49 3.82 1.18
CA GLN A 53 -13.31 4.88 0.59
C GLN A 53 -12.49 5.73 -0.42
N GLY A 54 -11.46 5.13 -1.02
CA GLY A 54 -10.63 5.80 -2.02
C GLY A 54 -9.36 6.44 -1.48
N ASN A 55 -9.06 6.26 -0.19
CA ASN A 55 -7.83 6.77 0.41
C ASN A 55 -6.55 6.29 -0.29
N TYR A 56 -6.57 5.15 -0.98
CA TYR A 56 -5.45 4.65 -1.78
C TYR A 56 -4.94 5.66 -2.84
N ARG A 57 -5.77 6.63 -3.27
CA ARG A 57 -5.34 7.63 -4.26
C ARG A 57 -4.37 8.66 -3.67
N ALA A 58 -4.50 8.97 -2.38
CA ALA A 58 -3.78 10.06 -1.75
C ALA A 58 -2.27 9.79 -1.61
N TYR A 59 -1.81 8.54 -1.57
CA TYR A 59 -0.37 8.25 -1.54
C TYR A 59 0.36 8.64 -2.82
N LYS A 60 -0.34 8.97 -3.92
CA LYS A 60 0.34 9.54 -5.10
C LYS A 60 0.99 10.88 -4.76
N GLY A 61 0.34 11.72 -3.96
CA GLY A 61 0.93 13.00 -3.53
C GLY A 61 2.20 12.78 -2.71
N VAL A 62 2.20 11.78 -1.84
CA VAL A 62 3.39 11.36 -1.08
C VAL A 62 4.50 10.88 -2.01
N TYR A 63 4.17 10.01 -2.97
CA TYR A 63 5.12 9.49 -3.94
C TYR A 63 5.74 10.62 -4.78
N ASP A 64 4.93 11.55 -5.29
CA ASP A 64 5.39 12.69 -6.08
C ASP A 64 6.33 13.60 -5.25
N HIS A 65 5.95 13.91 -3.99
CA HIS A 65 6.79 14.69 -3.08
C HIS A 65 8.12 14.00 -2.79
N LEU A 66 8.08 12.70 -2.51
CA LEU A 66 9.29 11.89 -2.33
C LEU A 66 10.21 11.97 -3.54
N ARG A 67 9.69 11.83 -4.76
CA ARG A 67 10.50 11.93 -5.98
C ARG A 67 11.19 13.29 -6.10
N VAL A 68 10.48 14.38 -5.80
CA VAL A 68 11.06 15.73 -5.80
C VAL A 68 12.15 15.88 -4.74
N VAL A 69 11.90 15.40 -3.53
CA VAL A 69 12.85 15.49 -2.42
C VAL A 69 14.11 14.67 -2.70
N LEU A 70 13.95 13.45 -3.21
CA LEU A 70 15.07 12.57 -3.54
C LEU A 70 15.97 13.17 -4.63
N ASP A 71 15.39 13.69 -5.70
CA ASP A 71 16.14 14.34 -6.79
C ASP A 71 16.91 15.56 -6.27
N LYS A 72 16.30 16.39 -5.41
CA LYS A 72 16.95 17.55 -4.79
C LYS A 72 18.11 17.20 -3.87
N ASN A 73 18.08 16.03 -3.25
CA ASN A 73 19.09 15.57 -2.29
C ASN A 73 20.09 14.58 -2.90
N GLY A 74 20.26 14.60 -4.23
CA GLY A 74 21.32 13.84 -4.90
C GLY A 74 21.07 12.34 -5.04
N PHE A 75 19.89 11.84 -4.67
CA PHE A 75 19.54 10.43 -4.87
C PHE A 75 19.28 10.12 -6.33
N SER A 76 19.52 8.87 -6.71
CA SER A 76 19.22 8.38 -8.06
C SER A 76 17.75 8.59 -8.42
N LYS A 77 17.49 9.12 -9.63
CA LYS A 77 16.13 9.21 -10.21
C LYS A 77 15.43 7.85 -10.29
N ASN A 78 16.21 6.77 -10.39
CA ASN A 78 15.74 5.40 -10.47
C ASN A 78 15.75 4.69 -9.11
N MET A 79 15.98 5.39 -8.00
CA MET A 79 15.96 4.78 -6.68
C MET A 79 14.60 4.12 -6.43
N SER A 80 14.63 2.94 -5.84
CA SER A 80 13.44 2.15 -5.54
C SER A 80 12.61 2.82 -4.45
N VAL A 81 11.29 2.85 -4.65
CA VAL A 81 10.31 3.28 -3.63
C VAL A 81 9.48 2.08 -3.27
N TRP A 82 9.48 1.69 -2.00
CA TRP A 82 8.66 0.59 -1.47
C TRP A 82 7.58 1.14 -0.52
N ILE A 83 6.56 0.31 -0.30
CA ILE A 83 5.59 0.46 0.80
C ILE A 83 5.67 -0.81 1.63
N THR A 84 6.39 -0.78 2.74
CA THR A 84 6.60 -1.96 3.61
C THR A 84 5.41 -2.24 4.54
N GLU A 85 4.51 -1.27 4.72
CA GLU A 85 3.26 -1.45 5.46
C GLU A 85 2.07 -0.87 4.67
N MET A 86 1.37 -1.74 3.93
CA MET A 86 0.11 -1.43 3.25
C MET A 86 -1.06 -2.12 3.95
N SER A 87 -2.18 -1.43 4.18
CA SER A 87 -3.38 -2.07 4.75
C SER A 87 -4.69 -1.36 4.45
N THR A 88 -5.77 -2.12 4.51
CA THR A 88 -7.15 -1.69 4.80
C THR A 88 -7.82 -2.80 5.61
N TYR A 89 -9.02 -2.59 6.11
CA TYR A 89 -9.69 -3.45 7.08
C TYR A 89 -11.11 -3.83 6.65
N SER A 90 -11.67 -4.83 7.31
CA SER A 90 -13.11 -5.13 7.32
C SER A 90 -13.61 -5.21 8.77
N GLY A 91 -14.93 -5.19 8.98
CA GLY A 91 -15.52 -5.18 10.31
C GLY A 91 -15.73 -3.77 10.87
N ASP A 92 -15.92 -3.68 12.19
CA ASP A 92 -16.16 -2.44 12.94
C ASP A 92 -15.12 -2.34 14.07
N PRO A 93 -13.87 -1.96 13.78
CA PRO A 93 -12.81 -1.95 14.78
C PRO A 93 -13.11 -0.97 15.91
N LEU A 94 -12.67 -1.31 17.11
CA LEU A 94 -12.78 -0.47 18.29
C LEU A 94 -12.10 0.89 18.06
N LYS A 95 -12.91 1.92 18.24
CA LYS A 95 -12.54 3.33 18.19
C LYS A 95 -11.70 3.71 19.39
N LYS A 96 -10.51 4.26 19.15
CA LYS A 96 -9.62 4.76 20.21
C LYS A 96 -9.32 6.23 19.93
N SER A 97 -9.77 7.10 20.84
CA SER A 97 -9.78 8.57 20.71
C SER A 97 -8.43 9.25 20.38
N PHE A 98 -7.31 8.53 20.39
CA PHE A 98 -5.99 9.05 20.04
C PHE A 98 -5.52 8.69 18.62
N MET A 99 -6.29 7.90 17.86
CA MET A 99 -6.00 7.63 16.45
C MET A 99 -6.72 8.66 15.57
N PRO A 100 -6.00 9.40 14.71
CA PRO A 100 -6.64 10.32 13.79
C PRO A 100 -7.49 9.49 12.83
N ASN A 101 -8.80 9.66 12.93
CA ASN A 101 -9.87 8.93 12.22
C ASN A 101 -10.16 7.55 12.84
N ASP A 102 -11.12 7.56 13.76
CA ASP A 102 -11.78 6.34 14.21
C ASP A 102 -12.31 5.55 13.00
N PRO A 103 -11.96 4.28 12.84
CA PRO A 103 -12.41 3.48 11.71
C PRO A 103 -13.95 3.38 11.72
N ALA A 104 -14.55 3.56 10.55
CA ALA A 104 -15.96 3.29 10.34
C ALA A 104 -16.13 1.84 9.92
N TYR A 105 -17.32 1.26 10.11
CA TYR A 105 -17.60 -0.07 9.61
C TYR A 105 -17.26 -0.21 8.10
N GLN A 106 -16.56 -1.28 7.75
CA GLN A 106 -16.29 -1.66 6.36
C GLN A 106 -16.64 -3.13 6.13
N THR A 107 -17.23 -3.43 4.97
CA THR A 107 -17.51 -4.82 4.62
C THR A 107 -16.24 -5.54 4.13
N GLU A 108 -16.25 -6.87 4.14
CA GLU A 108 -15.19 -7.64 3.49
C GLU A 108 -15.07 -7.32 1.99
N GLN A 109 -16.19 -7.03 1.31
CA GLN A 109 -16.19 -6.66 -0.10
C GLN A 109 -15.39 -5.36 -0.32
N MET A 110 -15.53 -4.39 0.59
CA MET A 110 -14.78 -3.14 0.55
C MET A 110 -13.28 -3.40 0.75
N GLN A 111 -12.89 -4.18 1.76
CA GLN A 111 -11.50 -4.58 2.00
C GLN A 111 -10.90 -5.29 0.76
N ALA A 112 -11.63 -6.26 0.21
CA ALA A 112 -11.19 -7.06 -0.92
C ALA A 112 -10.98 -6.21 -2.19
N GLY A 113 -11.92 -5.32 -2.49
CA GLY A 113 -11.83 -4.41 -3.63
C GLY A 113 -10.71 -3.40 -3.48
N ASP A 114 -10.60 -2.75 -2.33
CA ASP A 114 -9.60 -1.70 -2.08
C ASP A 114 -8.17 -2.26 -1.98
N MET A 115 -8.01 -3.50 -1.50
CA MET A 115 -6.72 -4.21 -1.54
C MET A 115 -6.18 -4.32 -2.98
N ILE A 116 -7.01 -4.72 -3.95
CA ILE A 116 -6.60 -4.78 -5.36
C ILE A 116 -6.18 -3.39 -5.87
N LYS A 117 -6.98 -2.36 -5.54
CA LYS A 117 -6.71 -0.97 -5.95
C LYS A 117 -5.36 -0.49 -5.42
N ARG A 118 -5.03 -0.78 -4.16
CA ARG A 118 -3.73 -0.40 -3.55
C ARG A 118 -2.53 -1.00 -4.28
N TYR A 119 -2.60 -2.30 -4.61
CA TYR A 119 -1.52 -2.95 -5.35
C TYR A 119 -1.39 -2.42 -6.79
N VAL A 120 -2.50 -2.37 -7.52
CA VAL A 120 -2.51 -1.95 -8.93
C VAL A 120 -2.17 -0.47 -9.08
N TYR A 121 -2.81 0.40 -8.30
CA TYR A 121 -2.54 1.84 -8.36
C TYR A 121 -1.12 2.17 -7.90
N GLY A 122 -0.65 1.57 -6.80
CA GLY A 122 0.70 1.82 -6.29
C GLY A 122 1.78 1.44 -7.30
N THR A 123 1.67 0.27 -7.91
CA THR A 123 2.61 -0.15 -8.96
C THR A 123 2.50 0.69 -10.23
N SER A 124 1.29 1.13 -10.60
CA SER A 124 1.09 2.00 -11.77
C SER A 124 1.76 3.36 -11.68
N ILE A 125 1.97 3.89 -10.47
CA ILE A 125 2.66 5.17 -10.25
C ILE A 125 4.18 4.99 -10.01
N GLY A 126 4.68 3.76 -9.97
CA GLY A 126 6.11 3.45 -9.88
C GLY A 126 6.61 2.99 -8.50
N VAL A 127 5.71 2.63 -7.58
CA VAL A 127 6.10 1.88 -6.36
C VAL A 127 6.55 0.48 -6.78
N GLU A 128 7.77 0.08 -6.42
CA GLU A 128 8.35 -1.18 -6.89
C GLU A 128 7.87 -2.40 -6.08
N LYS A 129 7.68 -2.24 -4.76
CA LYS A 129 7.20 -3.32 -3.88
C LYS A 129 6.20 -2.78 -2.88
N ILE A 130 5.15 -3.56 -2.64
CA ILE A 130 4.09 -3.27 -1.68
C ILE A 130 3.91 -4.51 -0.81
N PHE A 131 4.01 -4.34 0.50
CA PHE A 131 3.90 -5.42 1.47
C PHE A 131 2.63 -5.20 2.30
N TRP A 132 1.75 -6.20 2.30
CA TRP A 132 0.57 -6.18 3.14
C TRP A 132 0.95 -6.34 4.61
N ALA A 133 0.44 -5.47 5.47
CA ALA A 133 0.66 -5.49 6.90
C ALA A 133 -0.65 -5.81 7.65
N TRP A 134 -0.62 -6.40 8.85
CA TRP A 134 0.53 -6.81 9.67
C TRP A 134 0.65 -8.34 9.80
N GLY A 135 -0.01 -9.03 8.88
CA GLY A 135 -0.13 -10.47 8.86
C GLY A 135 -1.24 -10.88 7.89
N MET A 136 -1.18 -12.12 7.43
CA MET A 136 -2.28 -12.71 6.66
C MET A 136 -3.44 -13.14 7.56
N ILE A 137 -3.13 -13.45 8.82
CA ILE A 137 -4.10 -13.72 9.88
C ILE A 137 -4.23 -12.45 10.72
N GLU A 138 -5.45 -12.14 11.13
CA GLU A 138 -5.80 -11.04 12.01
C GLU A 138 -5.15 -11.10 13.40
N GLY A 139 -5.33 -10.03 14.18
CA GLY A 139 -4.93 -9.98 15.60
C GLY A 139 -3.51 -9.47 15.88
N PHE A 140 -2.99 -8.51 15.09
CA PHE A 140 -1.64 -7.98 15.30
C PHE A 140 -1.41 -7.31 16.67
N LYS A 141 -2.38 -6.51 17.15
CA LYS A 141 -2.31 -5.82 18.45
C LYS A 141 -3.06 -6.56 19.54
N ASN A 142 -4.03 -7.40 19.16
CA ASN A 142 -4.94 -8.13 20.02
C ASN A 142 -5.68 -7.20 21.01
N ASP A 143 -6.17 -6.07 20.49
CA ASP A 143 -6.86 -5.01 21.23
C ASP A 143 -8.11 -4.44 20.54
N ASP A 144 -8.62 -5.16 19.53
CA ASP A 144 -9.81 -4.88 18.71
C ASP A 144 -9.71 -3.62 17.84
N THR A 145 -8.53 -3.03 17.70
CA THR A 145 -8.36 -1.80 16.91
C THR A 145 -8.14 -2.10 15.43
N TYR A 146 -8.10 -1.07 14.59
CA TYR A 146 -7.78 -1.13 13.16
C TYR A 146 -6.77 -2.23 12.78
N PHE A 147 -5.68 -2.34 13.54
CA PHE A 147 -4.58 -3.26 13.25
C PHE A 147 -4.94 -4.74 13.37
N ASP A 148 -5.96 -5.07 14.16
CA ASP A 148 -6.45 -6.44 14.32
C ASP A 148 -7.35 -6.88 13.18
N HIS A 149 -7.86 -5.93 12.40
CA HIS A 149 -8.89 -6.15 11.38
C HIS A 149 -8.36 -6.12 9.93
N THR A 150 -7.02 -6.14 9.74
CA THR A 150 -6.39 -6.00 8.40
C THR A 150 -6.04 -7.33 7.72
N GLY A 151 -6.16 -8.46 8.42
CA GLY A 151 -5.82 -9.77 7.89
C GLY A 151 -6.79 -10.25 6.80
N PHE A 152 -6.36 -11.24 6.03
CA PHE A 152 -7.22 -11.92 5.04
C PHE A 152 -7.84 -13.20 5.60
N ILE A 153 -7.47 -13.58 6.81
CA ILE A 153 -7.91 -14.77 7.52
C ILE A 153 -8.25 -14.35 8.94
N TYR A 154 -9.45 -14.71 9.39
CA TYR A 154 -9.93 -14.46 10.74
C TYR A 154 -9.07 -15.16 11.80
N ASP A 155 -8.84 -14.50 12.93
CA ASP A 155 -8.11 -15.07 14.08
C ASP A 155 -9.06 -15.73 15.11
N GLY A 156 -10.38 -15.54 14.95
CA GLY A 156 -11.42 -16.10 15.80
C GLY A 156 -11.80 -15.21 16.98
N LYS A 157 -11.51 -13.91 16.92
CA LYS A 157 -11.74 -12.97 18.02
C LYS A 157 -12.46 -11.70 17.55
N PHE A 158 -13.03 -11.01 18.53
CA PHE A 158 -13.70 -9.71 18.37
C PHE A 158 -14.94 -9.73 17.46
N SER A 159 -15.45 -8.54 17.15
CA SER A 159 -16.67 -8.36 16.36
C SER A 159 -16.41 -8.64 14.88
N HIS A 160 -17.47 -9.00 14.15
CA HIS A 160 -17.41 -9.24 12.70
C HIS A 160 -16.38 -10.31 12.26
N ASP A 161 -16.09 -11.28 13.14
CA ASP A 161 -15.23 -12.44 12.88
C ASP A 161 -16.08 -13.71 12.61
N GLU A 162 -15.84 -14.39 11.49
CA GLU A 162 -16.58 -15.62 11.10
C GLU A 162 -16.00 -16.92 11.69
N GLY A 163 -14.92 -16.82 12.47
CA GLY A 163 -14.25 -17.92 13.15
C GLY A 163 -12.80 -18.10 12.70
N ARG A 164 -11.97 -18.60 13.63
CA ARG A 164 -10.53 -18.78 13.39
C ARG A 164 -10.23 -19.60 12.13
N ASN A 165 -9.29 -19.11 11.32
CA ASN A 165 -8.85 -19.69 10.04
C ASN A 165 -9.90 -19.64 8.91
N VAL A 166 -11.05 -19.00 9.12
CA VAL A 166 -11.98 -18.69 8.02
C VAL A 166 -11.35 -17.61 7.15
N LYS A 167 -11.41 -17.81 5.82
CA LYS A 167 -10.79 -16.92 4.83
C LYS A 167 -11.79 -15.85 4.44
N LYS A 168 -11.38 -14.58 4.53
CA LYS A 168 -12.14 -13.43 4.04
C LYS A 168 -12.17 -13.37 2.52
N LEU A 169 -13.07 -12.59 1.95
CA LEU A 169 -13.09 -12.24 0.54
C LEU A 169 -11.75 -11.66 0.07
N ALA A 170 -11.03 -10.92 0.92
CA ALA A 170 -9.71 -10.39 0.61
C ALA A 170 -8.68 -11.51 0.30
N TYR A 171 -8.76 -12.68 0.95
CA TYR A 171 -7.91 -13.84 0.64
C TYR A 171 -8.12 -14.32 -0.80
N TYR A 172 -9.39 -14.46 -1.20
CA TYR A 172 -9.75 -14.96 -2.53
C TYR A 172 -9.44 -13.92 -3.62
N ALA A 173 -9.69 -12.64 -3.33
CA ALA A 173 -9.34 -11.53 -4.20
C ALA A 173 -7.82 -11.45 -4.42
N TYR A 174 -7.03 -11.57 -3.36
CA TYR A 174 -5.57 -11.59 -3.44
C TYR A 174 -5.08 -12.77 -4.29
N LYS A 175 -5.59 -13.98 -4.00
CA LYS A 175 -5.27 -15.19 -4.78
C LYS A 175 -5.60 -15.02 -6.27
N LEU A 176 -6.75 -14.43 -6.60
CA LEU A 176 -7.16 -14.20 -7.97
C LEU A 176 -6.25 -13.17 -8.65
N MET A 177 -5.99 -12.03 -8.00
CA MET A 177 -5.10 -10.99 -8.52
C MET A 177 -3.72 -11.57 -8.83
N THR A 178 -3.12 -12.33 -7.89
CA THR A 178 -1.80 -12.93 -8.11
C THR A 178 -1.82 -13.95 -9.24
N ALA A 179 -2.86 -14.79 -9.34
CA ALA A 179 -2.95 -15.79 -10.40
C ALA A 179 -3.11 -15.15 -11.80
N MET A 180 -3.91 -14.09 -11.89
CA MET A 180 -4.17 -13.38 -13.15
C MET A 180 -2.97 -12.55 -13.61
N LEU A 181 -2.23 -11.95 -12.68
CA LEU A 181 -1.12 -11.04 -12.97
C LEU A 181 0.25 -11.70 -12.86
N GLU A 182 0.31 -13.01 -12.63
CA GLU A 182 1.55 -13.78 -12.61
C GLU A 182 2.35 -13.56 -13.91
N GLY A 183 3.66 -13.32 -13.78
CA GLY A 183 4.53 -13.04 -14.92
C GLY A 183 4.32 -11.68 -15.62
N SER A 184 3.42 -10.82 -15.13
CA SER A 184 3.22 -9.47 -15.67
C SER A 184 4.43 -8.56 -15.45
N ASP A 185 4.61 -7.58 -16.35
CA ASP A 185 5.58 -6.51 -16.15
C ASP A 185 5.06 -5.43 -15.21
N TRP A 186 5.13 -5.71 -13.91
CA TRP A 186 4.76 -4.78 -12.85
C TRP A 186 5.57 -3.47 -12.83
N LYS A 187 6.68 -3.38 -13.56
CA LYS A 187 7.47 -2.14 -13.70
C LYS A 187 6.98 -1.23 -14.83
N ASN A 188 6.19 -1.76 -15.77
CA ASN A 188 5.73 -1.07 -16.96
C ASN A 188 4.20 -1.17 -17.12
N VAL A 189 3.47 -0.99 -16.01
CA VAL A 189 2.00 -0.97 -16.02
C VAL A 189 1.53 0.24 -16.83
N ARG A 190 0.67 0.01 -17.82
CA ARG A 190 0.14 1.09 -18.66
C ARG A 190 -1.19 1.60 -18.11
N THR A 191 -1.19 2.85 -17.68
CA THR A 191 -2.41 3.55 -17.26
C THR A 191 -3.19 4.02 -18.50
N MET A 192 -4.41 3.52 -18.67
CA MET A 192 -5.28 3.83 -19.81
C MET A 192 -6.33 4.88 -19.44
N ILE A 193 -6.92 4.76 -18.25
CA ILE A 193 -7.87 5.73 -17.68
C ILE A 193 -7.48 5.91 -16.20
N ASN A 194 -7.34 7.16 -15.77
CA ASN A 194 -6.95 7.50 -14.41
C ASN A 194 -7.93 8.51 -13.80
N GLY A 195 -9.07 8.01 -13.31
CA GLY A 195 -10.09 8.80 -12.61
C GLY A 195 -11.00 9.63 -13.51
N LYS A 196 -10.96 9.44 -14.83
CA LYS A 196 -11.95 10.08 -15.71
C LYS A 196 -13.32 9.47 -15.41
N ASP A 197 -14.29 10.29 -15.04
CA ASP A 197 -15.63 9.85 -14.62
C ASP A 197 -15.58 8.83 -13.47
N ASN A 198 -14.57 8.95 -12.59
CA ASN A 198 -14.25 8.00 -11.52
C ASN A 198 -13.90 6.58 -11.97
N ILE A 199 -13.60 6.39 -13.25
CA ILE A 199 -13.17 5.12 -13.83
C ILE A 199 -11.65 5.04 -13.84
N TYR A 200 -11.12 3.87 -13.50
CA TYR A 200 -9.70 3.55 -13.55
C TYR A 200 -9.49 2.29 -14.38
N LEU A 201 -8.51 2.33 -15.27
CA LEU A 201 -8.18 1.23 -16.18
C LEU A 201 -6.67 1.12 -16.35
N PHE A 202 -6.14 -0.06 -16.02
CA PHE A 202 -4.73 -0.40 -16.13
C PHE A 202 -4.53 -1.64 -17.00
N GLU A 203 -3.54 -1.59 -17.88
CA GLU A 203 -3.11 -2.71 -18.72
C GLU A 203 -1.79 -3.28 -18.17
N PHE A 204 -1.81 -4.59 -17.89
CA PHE A 204 -0.64 -5.40 -17.55
C PHE A 204 -0.31 -6.30 -18.74
N THR A 205 0.98 -6.40 -19.08
CA THR A 205 1.47 -7.29 -20.13
C THR A 205 2.36 -8.36 -19.53
N ASN A 206 2.06 -9.63 -19.78
CA ASN A 206 2.91 -10.76 -19.38
C ASN A 206 4.25 -10.72 -20.14
N LYS A 207 5.37 -10.81 -19.43
CA LYS A 207 6.72 -10.74 -20.04
C LYS A 207 7.05 -11.92 -20.95
N GLY A 208 6.50 -13.10 -20.63
CA GLY A 208 6.77 -14.34 -21.34
C GLY A 208 5.83 -14.55 -22.52
N SER A 209 4.51 -14.40 -22.30
CA SER A 209 3.49 -14.67 -23.32
C SER A 209 3.09 -13.46 -24.15
N GLY A 210 3.32 -12.24 -23.65
CA GLY A 210 2.78 -11.01 -24.25
C GLY A 210 1.27 -10.82 -24.07
N GLU A 211 0.61 -11.73 -23.35
CA GLU A 211 -0.81 -11.63 -23.04
C GLU A 211 -1.11 -10.40 -22.18
N LYS A 212 -2.29 -9.82 -22.40
CA LYS A 212 -2.73 -8.59 -21.75
C LYS A 212 -3.83 -8.88 -20.75
N VAL A 213 -3.69 -8.32 -19.56
CA VAL A 213 -4.71 -8.32 -18.51
C VAL A 213 -5.09 -6.89 -18.21
N TYR A 214 -6.41 -6.62 -18.20
CA TYR A 214 -6.95 -5.31 -17.88
C TYR A 214 -7.57 -5.36 -16.49
N VAL A 215 -7.16 -4.45 -15.62
CA VAL A 215 -7.78 -4.24 -14.31
C VAL A 215 -8.58 -2.95 -14.37
N VAL A 216 -9.86 -3.03 -14.06
CA VAL A 216 -10.81 -1.93 -14.16
C VAL A 216 -11.65 -1.82 -12.90
N TRP A 217 -11.92 -0.59 -12.47
CA TRP A 217 -12.94 -0.31 -11.47
C TRP A 217 -13.55 1.07 -11.68
N TRP A 218 -14.69 1.27 -11.03
CA TRP A 218 -15.38 2.55 -10.93
C TRP A 218 -15.55 2.89 -9.45
N ASP A 219 -15.02 4.03 -9.03
CA ASP A 219 -15.20 4.54 -7.67
C ASP A 219 -16.49 5.37 -7.63
N TYR A 220 -17.62 4.68 -7.42
CA TYR A 220 -18.95 5.28 -7.42
C TYR A 220 -19.32 6.03 -6.12
N PHE A 221 -18.36 6.24 -5.22
CA PHE A 221 -18.61 6.92 -3.94
C PHE A 221 -18.99 8.39 -4.19
N ASP A 222 -19.87 8.94 -3.34
CA ASP A 222 -20.24 10.35 -3.38
C ASP A 222 -19.00 11.22 -3.11
N GLU A 223 -18.69 12.16 -4.02
CA GLU A 223 -17.63 13.17 -3.86
C GLU A 223 -18.00 14.26 -2.85
#